data_AF-A0A942CZQ2-F1
#
_entry.id   AF-A0A942CZQ2-F1
#
_cell.length_a   1.000
_cell.length_b   1.000
_cell.length_c   1.000
_cell.angle_alpha   90.00
_cell.angle_beta   90.00
_cell.angle_gamma   90.00
#
_symmetry.space_group_name_H-M   'P 1'
#
loop_
_entity.id
_entity.type
_entity.pdbx_description
1 polymer ?
#
loop_
_entity_poly.entity_id
_entity_poly.type
_entity_poly.pdbx_seq_one_letter_code
_entity_poly.pdbx_strand_id
1 'polypeptide(L)'
;MAAITGTLLVALAASLGGPPAAGAEGVVPTQGPWHGTTSAGLPVAFEVSGGEVTGIRFRFRWGFCGTYEAAPSAGSVIEPSGRWTGEDSRGQIIEATFVAPDRAEGTVTSLGRMLPGCPETHASFSAEPGAAPFEQAEAVVRANVVSGRLVSSPAGINLRRNGSLRFYRLRWQNFGEPVARAAGWAFLRHGCRRCRDKVVRRARVVVYLNELTPQGDHRVYLHYRYELRGPIPPGFSRSGGGLLE
;
A
#
# COMPACT_ATOMS: atom_id res chain seq x y z
N MET A 1 -22.46 -19.84 90.46
CA MET A 1 -22.34 -18.45 90.94
C MET A 1 -20.96 -17.98 90.48
N ALA A 2 -20.70 -16.89 89.78
CA ALA A 2 -21.37 -15.65 89.36
C ALA A 2 -20.53 -15.18 88.13
N ALA A 3 -20.80 -14.17 87.31
CA ALA A 3 -21.86 -13.22 87.04
C ALA A 3 -21.60 -12.73 85.59
N ILE A 4 -22.66 -12.25 84.95
CA ILE A 4 -22.72 -11.74 83.59
C ILE A 4 -22.03 -10.37 83.50
N THR A 5 -21.22 -10.11 82.48
CA THR A 5 -21.02 -8.74 81.95
C THR A 5 -20.80 -8.81 80.44
N GLY A 6 -21.69 -8.18 79.67
CA GLY A 6 -21.71 -8.21 78.21
C GLY A 6 -20.84 -7.13 77.56
N THR A 7 -20.66 -7.24 76.24
CA THR A 7 -20.37 -6.10 75.36
C THR A 7 -20.89 -6.44 73.95
N LEU A 8 -21.87 -5.64 73.52
CA LEU A 8 -22.43 -5.59 72.18
C LEU A 8 -21.42 -4.89 71.26
N LEU A 9 -21.02 -5.49 70.15
CA LEU A 9 -20.23 -4.81 69.11
C LEU A 9 -20.94 -4.96 67.76
N VAL A 10 -21.50 -3.84 67.31
CA VAL A 10 -22.02 -3.60 65.97
C VAL A 10 -20.86 -3.06 65.13
N ALA A 11 -20.54 -3.72 64.00
CA ALA A 11 -19.64 -3.18 62.97
C ALA A 11 -20.18 -3.62 61.60
N LEU A 12 -20.99 -2.75 60.99
CA LEU A 12 -20.63 -1.92 59.83
C LEU A 12 -20.25 -2.72 58.57
N ALA A 13 -21.24 -2.92 57.71
CA ALA A 13 -21.07 -3.34 56.33
C ALA A 13 -20.35 -2.22 55.55
N ALA A 14 -19.08 -2.44 55.22
CA ALA A 14 -18.34 -1.60 54.29
C ALA A 14 -18.79 -1.94 52.86
N SER A 15 -19.58 -1.04 52.27
CA SER A 15 -19.92 -1.02 50.86
C SER A 15 -18.65 -0.94 50.01
N LEU A 16 -18.42 -2.00 49.21
CA LEU A 16 -17.43 -2.03 48.15
C LEU A 16 -17.87 -1.07 47.03
N GLY A 17 -17.64 0.23 47.22
CA GLY A 17 -17.69 1.23 46.17
C GLY A 17 -16.45 1.14 45.29
N GLY A 18 -16.44 0.19 44.36
CA GLY A 18 -15.50 0.22 43.25
C GLY A 18 -15.76 1.45 42.38
N PRO A 19 -14.74 2.14 41.87
CA PRO A 19 -14.94 3.24 40.94
C PRO A 19 -15.73 2.74 39.72
N PRO A 20 -16.65 3.54 39.16
CA PRO A 20 -17.34 3.17 37.93
C PRO A 20 -16.29 2.91 36.87
N ALA A 21 -16.35 1.73 36.26
CA ALA A 21 -15.59 1.43 35.05
C ALA A 21 -15.98 2.51 34.03
N ALA A 22 -15.04 3.39 33.70
CA ALA A 22 -15.19 4.30 32.57
C ALA A 22 -15.44 3.42 31.35
N GLY A 23 -16.70 3.38 30.89
CA GLY A 23 -17.02 2.79 29.61
C GLY A 23 -16.17 3.52 28.58
N ALA A 24 -15.29 2.79 27.91
CA ALA A 24 -14.49 3.36 26.83
C ALA A 24 -15.47 4.02 25.85
N GLU A 25 -15.47 5.34 25.80
CA GLU A 25 -16.13 6.08 24.73
C GLU A 25 -15.54 5.54 23.43
N GLY A 26 -16.37 4.89 22.62
CA GLY A 26 -15.94 4.28 21.37
C GLY A 26 -15.26 5.33 20.49
N VAL A 27 -14.07 5.01 19.99
CA VAL A 27 -13.33 5.91 19.09
C VAL A 27 -14.22 6.20 17.87
N VAL A 28 -14.54 7.47 17.64
CA VAL A 28 -15.29 7.90 16.45
C VAL A 28 -14.30 8.22 15.33
N PRO A 29 -14.19 7.38 14.28
CA PRO A 29 -13.24 7.61 13.21
C PRO A 29 -13.66 8.77 12.29
N THR A 30 -12.66 9.45 11.76
CA THR A 30 -12.82 10.47 10.72
C THR A 30 -13.45 9.85 9.48
N GLN A 31 -14.49 10.52 8.95
CA GLN A 31 -15.17 10.06 7.74
C GLN A 31 -14.34 10.33 6.49
N GLY A 32 -14.56 9.54 5.45
CA GLY A 32 -13.93 9.68 4.14
C GLY A 32 -12.88 8.62 3.84
N PRO A 33 -11.96 8.87 2.89
CA PRO A 33 -10.97 7.89 2.47
C PRO A 33 -9.88 7.70 3.53
N TRP A 34 -9.46 6.45 3.68
CA TRP A 34 -8.36 6.01 4.53
C TRP A 34 -7.34 5.22 3.75
N HIS A 35 -6.11 5.26 4.23
CA HIS A 35 -5.00 4.65 3.54
C HIS A 35 -3.90 4.22 4.47
N GLY A 36 -3.21 3.15 4.11
CA GLY A 36 -2.10 2.61 4.87
C GLY A 36 -1.09 1.90 3.99
N THR A 37 0.00 1.48 4.61
CA THR A 37 0.99 0.61 4.00
C THR A 37 1.25 -0.53 4.97
N THR A 38 1.23 -1.77 4.47
CA THR A 38 1.58 -2.94 5.28
C THR A 38 3.07 -2.94 5.62
N SER A 39 3.48 -3.72 6.61
CA SER A 39 4.89 -3.96 6.96
C SER A 39 5.72 -4.52 5.79
N ALA A 40 5.06 -5.10 4.78
CA ALA A 40 5.66 -5.56 3.54
C ALA A 40 5.78 -4.46 2.46
N GLY A 41 5.39 -3.21 2.76
CA GLY A 41 5.43 -2.10 1.82
C GLY A 41 4.30 -2.11 0.78
N LEU A 42 3.18 -2.78 1.07
CA LEU A 42 2.05 -2.92 0.14
C LEU A 42 0.87 -2.03 0.55
N PRO A 43 0.13 -1.45 -0.40
CA PRO A 43 -0.93 -0.50 -0.09
C PRO A 43 -2.17 -1.17 0.52
N VAL A 44 -2.80 -0.44 1.44
CA VAL A 44 -4.14 -0.68 2.00
C VAL A 44 -4.96 0.59 1.80
N ALA A 45 -6.21 0.46 1.39
CA ALA A 45 -7.14 1.57 1.25
C ALA A 45 -8.56 1.13 1.60
N PHE A 46 -9.34 2.02 2.20
CA PHE A 46 -10.76 1.82 2.51
C PHE A 46 -11.44 3.17 2.70
N GLU A 47 -12.76 3.19 2.82
CA GLU A 47 -13.56 4.39 3.02
C GLU A 47 -14.44 4.22 4.26
N VAL A 48 -14.43 5.21 5.14
CA VAL A 48 -15.26 5.24 6.35
C VAL A 48 -16.46 6.15 6.10
N SER A 49 -17.65 5.58 6.16
CA SER A 49 -18.90 6.32 5.98
C SER A 49 -20.01 5.73 6.85
N GLY A 50 -20.67 6.56 7.66
CA GLY A 50 -21.91 6.19 8.35
C GLY A 50 -21.76 5.04 9.35
N GLY A 51 -20.58 4.88 9.95
CA GLY A 51 -20.30 3.76 10.87
C GLY A 51 -19.90 2.45 10.16
N GLU A 52 -19.63 2.52 8.86
CA GLU A 52 -19.17 1.37 8.07
C GLU A 52 -17.84 1.67 7.38
N VAL A 53 -17.10 0.59 7.12
CA VAL A 53 -15.91 0.56 6.28
C VAL A 53 -16.28 -0.06 4.94
N THR A 54 -16.14 0.70 3.86
CA THR A 54 -16.47 0.30 2.50
C THR A 54 -15.26 0.45 1.58
N GLY A 55 -15.37 0.02 0.32
CA GLY A 55 -14.32 0.23 -0.68
C GLY A 55 -12.97 -0.39 -0.33
N ILE A 56 -12.97 -1.45 0.49
CA ILE A 56 -11.76 -2.07 1.04
C ILE A 56 -10.92 -2.66 -0.11
N ARG A 57 -9.65 -2.26 -0.17
CA ARG A 57 -8.65 -2.77 -1.12
C ARG A 57 -7.32 -2.92 -0.42
N PHE A 58 -6.70 -4.09 -0.57
CA PHE A 58 -5.36 -4.30 -0.03
C PHE A 58 -4.55 -5.21 -0.94
N ARG A 59 -3.23 -5.03 -0.90
CA ARG A 59 -2.28 -5.94 -1.53
C ARG A 59 -1.53 -6.74 -0.48
N PHE A 60 -1.27 -7.98 -0.80
CA PHE A 60 -0.51 -8.90 0.04
C PHE A 60 0.49 -9.67 -0.80
N ARG A 61 1.58 -10.10 -0.17
CA ARG A 61 2.59 -10.96 -0.79
C ARG A 61 2.36 -12.38 -0.32
N TRP A 62 2.01 -13.28 -1.22
CA TRP A 62 1.73 -14.67 -0.89
C TRP A 62 2.98 -15.53 -1.01
N GLY A 63 3.87 -15.44 -0.02
CA GLY A 63 5.15 -16.15 -0.03
C GLY A 63 5.97 -15.91 -1.31
N PHE A 64 6.34 -17.01 -1.99
CA PHE A 64 7.02 -16.98 -3.29
C PHE A 64 6.07 -16.86 -4.49
N CYS A 65 4.75 -16.95 -4.28
CA CYS A 65 3.75 -16.96 -5.34
C CYS A 65 3.48 -15.57 -5.94
N GLY A 66 3.92 -14.50 -5.26
CA GLY A 66 3.92 -13.15 -5.79
C GLY A 66 3.04 -12.19 -4.99
N THR A 67 2.73 -11.04 -5.59
CA THR A 67 1.87 -10.01 -4.98
C THR A 67 0.49 -10.06 -5.62
N TYR A 68 -0.54 -10.07 -4.78
CA TYR A 68 -1.94 -10.14 -5.20
C TYR A 68 -2.72 -8.97 -4.62
N GLU A 69 -3.87 -8.69 -5.21
CA GLU A 69 -4.81 -7.68 -4.75
C GLU A 69 -6.12 -8.37 -4.34
N ALA A 70 -6.66 -7.97 -3.19
CA ALA A 70 -7.95 -8.40 -2.69
C ALA A 70 -8.85 -7.20 -2.44
N ALA A 71 -10.14 -7.41 -2.70
CA ALA A 71 -11.19 -6.41 -2.55
C ALA A 71 -12.43 -7.12 -1.99
N PRO A 72 -12.61 -7.16 -0.66
CA PRO A 72 -13.84 -7.61 -0.03
C PRO A 72 -15.05 -6.91 -0.66
N SER A 73 -16.04 -7.68 -1.07
CA SER A 73 -17.21 -7.17 -1.81
C SER A 73 -18.26 -6.51 -0.91
N ALA A 74 -18.24 -6.82 0.38
CA ALA A 74 -19.16 -6.25 1.36
C ALA A 74 -18.45 -5.17 2.19
N GLY A 75 -19.22 -4.14 2.56
CA GLY A 75 -18.81 -3.24 3.63
C GLY A 75 -18.76 -3.97 4.97
N SER A 76 -17.99 -3.43 5.91
CA SER A 76 -17.84 -3.95 7.26
C SER A 76 -18.38 -2.94 8.26
N VAL A 77 -19.25 -3.40 9.17
CA VAL A 77 -19.78 -2.55 10.24
C VAL A 77 -18.68 -2.31 11.28
N ILE A 78 -18.53 -1.06 11.72
CA ILE A 78 -17.59 -0.71 12.78
C ILE A 78 -18.23 -1.07 14.12
N GLU A 79 -17.63 -2.00 14.84
CA GLU A 79 -18.04 -2.38 16.19
C GLU A 79 -17.88 -1.19 17.17
N PRO A 80 -18.58 -1.19 18.32
CA PRO A 80 -18.37 -0.17 19.36
C PRO A 80 -16.92 -0.08 19.86
N SER A 81 -16.15 -1.17 19.71
CA SER A 81 -14.72 -1.25 20.01
C SER A 81 -13.84 -0.51 19.00
N GLY A 82 -14.41 -0.03 17.89
CA GLY A 82 -13.67 0.48 16.73
C GLY A 82 -13.14 -0.63 15.81
N ARG A 83 -13.39 -1.91 16.11
CA ARG A 83 -12.96 -3.05 15.29
C ARG A 83 -13.83 -3.22 14.06
N TRP A 84 -13.23 -3.67 12.97
CA TRP A 84 -13.92 -4.13 11.77
C TRP A 84 -13.11 -5.23 11.06
N THR A 85 -13.79 -6.02 10.24
CA THR A 85 -13.19 -7.13 9.49
C THR A 85 -13.77 -7.24 8.08
N GLY A 86 -12.92 -7.48 7.09
CA GLY A 86 -13.30 -7.72 5.71
C GLY A 86 -12.70 -9.02 5.21
N GLU A 87 -13.51 -9.82 4.51
CA GLU A 87 -13.07 -11.07 3.88
C GLU A 87 -13.48 -11.05 2.39
N ASP A 88 -12.55 -11.38 1.50
CA ASP A 88 -12.86 -11.56 0.08
C ASP A 88 -13.34 -13.01 -0.20
N SER A 89 -13.89 -13.25 -1.40
CA SER A 89 -14.40 -14.58 -1.80
C SER A 89 -13.34 -15.69 -1.85
N ARG A 90 -12.07 -15.33 -1.63
CA ARG A 90 -10.89 -16.18 -1.68
C ARG A 90 -10.32 -16.43 -0.29
N GLY A 91 -11.02 -16.01 0.76
CA GLY A 91 -10.62 -16.14 2.16
C GLY A 91 -9.46 -15.23 2.55
N GLN A 92 -9.22 -14.14 1.81
CA GLN A 92 -8.22 -13.14 2.19
C GLN A 92 -8.86 -12.18 3.19
N ILE A 93 -8.26 -12.06 4.35
CA ILE A 93 -8.85 -11.37 5.50
C ILE A 93 -8.06 -10.08 5.76
N ILE A 94 -8.77 -9.01 6.08
CA ILE A 94 -8.21 -7.79 6.64
C ILE A 94 -8.99 -7.44 7.92
N GLU A 95 -8.26 -7.27 9.01
CA GLU A 95 -8.81 -6.88 10.29
C GLU A 95 -8.15 -5.59 10.75
N ALA A 96 -8.92 -4.64 11.27
CA ALA A 96 -8.36 -3.41 11.84
C ALA A 96 -9.18 -2.90 13.02
N THR A 97 -8.58 -2.02 13.79
CA THR A 97 -9.22 -1.30 14.90
C THR A 97 -8.84 0.17 14.82
N PHE A 98 -9.83 1.06 14.96
CA PHE A 98 -9.57 2.49 15.12
C PHE A 98 -9.03 2.76 16.53
N VAL A 99 -7.76 3.13 16.61
CA VAL A 99 -7.08 3.45 17.87
C VAL A 99 -7.09 4.94 18.19
N ALA A 100 -7.42 5.77 17.19
CA ALA A 100 -7.67 7.19 17.31
C ALA A 100 -8.61 7.65 16.17
N PRO A 101 -9.24 8.84 16.27
CA PRO A 101 -10.08 9.37 15.19
C PRO A 101 -9.38 9.47 13.82
N ASP A 102 -8.05 9.56 13.83
CA ASP A 102 -7.18 9.71 12.67
C ASP A 102 -6.16 8.55 12.51
N ARG A 103 -6.32 7.45 13.26
CA ARG A 103 -5.41 6.29 13.16
C ARG A 103 -6.14 4.97 13.30
N ALA A 104 -5.86 4.05 12.37
CA ALA A 104 -6.30 2.67 12.42
C ALA A 104 -5.08 1.74 12.33
N GLU A 105 -5.09 0.67 13.12
CA GLU A 105 -4.05 -0.35 13.12
C GLU A 105 -4.69 -1.71 12.80
N GLY A 106 -4.03 -2.53 12.00
CA GLY A 106 -4.62 -3.77 11.54
C GLY A 106 -3.64 -4.77 10.96
N THR A 107 -4.17 -5.89 10.51
CA THR A 107 -3.44 -7.00 9.89
C THR A 107 -4.17 -7.46 8.63
N VAL A 108 -3.39 -7.73 7.59
CA VAL A 108 -3.83 -8.47 6.40
C VAL A 108 -3.33 -9.91 6.52
N THR A 109 -4.23 -10.87 6.32
CA THR A 109 -3.95 -12.30 6.36
C THR A 109 -4.31 -12.95 5.03
N SER A 110 -3.35 -13.68 4.46
CA SER A 110 -3.55 -14.48 3.26
C SER A 110 -3.53 -15.96 3.57
N LEU A 111 -4.70 -16.60 3.48
CA LEU A 111 -4.83 -18.04 3.75
C LEU A 111 -4.21 -18.86 2.63
N GLY A 112 -3.39 -19.88 2.97
CA GLY A 112 -2.68 -20.78 2.06
C GLY A 112 -3.56 -21.72 1.19
N ARG A 113 -4.87 -21.48 1.08
CA ARG A 113 -5.83 -22.47 0.56
C ARG A 113 -6.09 -22.41 -0.95
N MET A 114 -5.85 -21.29 -1.65
CA MET A 114 -6.17 -21.27 -3.10
C MET A 114 -5.11 -21.89 -4.00
N LEU A 115 -3.84 -21.92 -3.57
CA LEU A 115 -2.75 -22.46 -4.39
C LEU A 115 -1.91 -23.40 -3.52
N PRO A 116 -1.96 -24.72 -3.76
CA PRO A 116 -1.14 -25.69 -3.06
C PRO A 116 0.34 -25.27 -3.09
N GLY A 117 0.94 -25.10 -1.91
CA GLY A 117 2.36 -24.74 -1.75
C GLY A 117 2.64 -23.27 -1.46
N CYS A 118 1.66 -22.36 -1.53
CA CYS A 118 1.86 -20.97 -1.12
C CYS A 118 1.67 -20.82 0.41
N PRO A 119 2.68 -20.41 1.19
CA PRO A 119 2.57 -20.31 2.64
C PRO A 119 1.60 -19.19 3.04
N GLU A 120 0.93 -19.35 4.17
CA GLU A 120 0.16 -18.27 4.79
C GLU A 120 1.06 -17.06 5.07
N THR A 121 0.52 -15.86 4.90
CA THR A 121 1.25 -14.62 5.17
C THR A 121 0.41 -13.64 5.97
N HIS A 122 1.08 -12.95 6.89
CA HIS A 122 0.50 -11.89 7.70
C HIS A 122 1.34 -10.64 7.52
N ALA A 123 0.67 -9.48 7.39
CA ALA A 123 1.33 -8.20 7.38
C ALA A 123 0.51 -7.18 8.17
N SER A 124 1.10 -6.60 9.21
CA SER A 124 0.50 -5.49 9.95
C SER A 124 0.47 -4.23 9.09
N PHE A 125 -0.46 -3.31 9.35
CA PHE A 125 -0.50 -2.00 8.72
C PHE A 125 -0.96 -0.92 9.72
N SER A 126 -0.57 0.32 9.43
CA SER A 126 -1.15 1.52 10.02
C SER A 126 -1.79 2.33 8.91
N ALA A 127 -2.98 2.88 9.17
CA ALA A 127 -3.72 3.69 8.23
C ALA A 127 -4.16 5.02 8.86
N GLU A 128 -4.23 6.05 8.01
CA GLU A 128 -4.59 7.42 8.36
C GLU A 128 -5.66 7.93 7.39
N PRO A 129 -6.50 8.90 7.80
CA PRO A 129 -7.49 9.52 6.93
C PRO A 129 -6.80 10.44 5.92
N GLY A 130 -7.34 10.46 4.70
CA GLY A 130 -6.89 11.33 3.63
C GLY A 130 -6.83 10.63 2.28
N ALA A 131 -6.57 11.42 1.24
CA ALA A 131 -6.33 10.87 -0.09
C ALA A 131 -5.11 9.94 -0.04
N ALA A 132 -5.27 8.70 -0.52
CA ALA A 132 -4.26 7.64 -0.45
C ALA A 132 -2.84 8.14 -0.78
N PRO A 133 -1.79 7.64 -0.09
CA PRO A 133 -0.43 7.92 -0.45
C PRO A 133 -0.32 7.26 -1.80
N PHE A 134 -0.08 8.11 -2.77
CA PHE A 134 -0.40 7.86 -4.14
C PHE A 134 0.04 6.47 -4.62
N GLU A 135 -0.80 5.85 -5.44
CA GLU A 135 -0.65 4.49 -5.94
C GLU A 135 0.81 4.12 -6.26
N GLN A 136 1.33 3.05 -5.65
CA GLN A 136 2.58 2.46 -6.08
C GLN A 136 2.29 1.52 -7.26
N ALA A 137 2.72 1.91 -8.46
CA ALA A 137 2.63 1.06 -9.64
C ALA A 137 4.01 0.57 -10.03
N GLU A 138 4.17 -0.74 -10.11
CA GLU A 138 5.31 -1.38 -10.73
C GLU A 138 4.95 -1.77 -12.16
N ALA A 139 5.89 -1.55 -13.08
CA ALA A 139 5.78 -1.98 -14.46
C ALA A 139 7.10 -2.60 -14.91
N VAL A 140 7.02 -3.86 -15.31
CA VAL A 140 8.15 -4.58 -15.92
C VAL A 140 7.97 -4.51 -17.43
N VAL A 141 8.93 -3.89 -18.12
CA VAL A 141 8.83 -3.58 -19.55
C VAL A 141 10.05 -4.18 -20.25
N ARG A 142 9.85 -5.31 -20.94
CA ARG A 142 10.93 -5.89 -21.77
C ARG A 142 11.09 -5.02 -23.01
N ALA A 143 12.15 -4.21 -23.01
CA ALA A 143 12.49 -3.30 -24.08
C ALA A 143 13.99 -3.10 -24.10
N ASN A 144 14.57 -3.09 -25.32
CA ASN A 144 15.95 -2.75 -25.51
C ASN A 144 16.14 -1.25 -25.26
N VAL A 145 16.98 -0.90 -24.29
CA VAL A 145 17.39 0.46 -24.02
C VAL A 145 18.74 0.69 -24.67
N VAL A 146 18.72 1.37 -25.81
CA VAL A 146 19.94 1.87 -26.45
C VAL A 146 20.34 3.14 -25.72
N SER A 147 21.41 3.07 -24.92
CA SER A 147 22.04 4.30 -24.44
C SER A 147 22.84 4.92 -25.58
N GLY A 148 22.83 6.25 -25.69
CA GLY A 148 23.63 6.99 -26.70
C GLY A 148 25.13 6.74 -26.57
N ARG A 149 25.97 7.53 -27.27
CA ARG A 149 27.44 7.36 -27.21
C ARG A 149 27.97 7.33 -25.76
N LEU A 150 28.85 6.35 -25.52
CA LEU A 150 29.42 5.76 -24.29
C LEU A 150 29.82 6.63 -23.07
N VAL A 151 29.59 7.94 -23.03
CA VAL A 151 30.28 8.83 -22.08
C VAL A 151 29.37 9.52 -21.06
N SER A 152 28.04 9.42 -21.21
CA SER A 152 27.14 10.07 -20.27
C SER A 152 25.88 9.25 -19.99
N SER A 153 25.54 9.13 -18.71
CA SER A 153 24.29 8.53 -18.28
C SER A 153 23.12 9.43 -18.68
N PRO A 154 22.03 8.90 -19.24
CA PRO A 154 20.92 9.72 -19.71
C PRO A 154 20.19 10.39 -18.54
N ALA A 155 20.02 11.72 -18.60
CA ALA A 155 19.26 12.45 -17.58
C ALA A 155 17.74 12.24 -17.68
N GLY A 156 17.26 11.61 -18.76
CA GLY A 156 15.85 11.31 -18.98
C GLY A 156 15.65 10.21 -20.01
N ILE A 157 14.46 9.62 -20.01
CA ILE A 157 14.05 8.51 -20.88
C ILE A 157 12.63 8.82 -21.35
N ASN A 158 12.35 8.69 -22.64
CA ASN A 158 11.02 8.92 -23.22
C ASN A 158 10.42 7.60 -23.70
N LEU A 159 9.36 7.12 -23.05
CA LEU A 159 8.65 5.92 -23.47
C LEU A 159 7.45 6.32 -24.34
N ARG A 160 7.55 6.10 -25.65
CA ARG A 160 6.60 6.61 -26.65
C ARG A 160 5.35 5.73 -26.85
N ARG A 161 5.33 4.48 -26.39
CA ARG A 161 4.13 3.63 -26.52
C ARG A 161 3.01 4.18 -25.62
N ASN A 162 1.87 4.52 -26.22
CA ASN A 162 0.72 5.20 -25.59
C ASN A 162 1.00 6.66 -25.13
N GLY A 163 2.09 7.27 -25.64
CA GLY A 163 2.26 8.72 -25.75
C GLY A 163 2.39 9.55 -24.47
N SER A 164 2.76 8.97 -23.32
CA SER A 164 2.50 9.68 -22.06
C SER A 164 3.45 9.45 -20.88
N LEU A 165 4.60 8.79 -21.08
CA LEU A 165 5.54 8.52 -20.00
C LEU A 165 6.94 9.04 -20.31
N ARG A 166 7.39 10.00 -19.52
CA ARG A 166 8.75 10.56 -19.61
C ARG A 166 9.41 10.57 -18.24
N PHE A 167 10.59 9.97 -18.13
CA PHE A 167 11.45 10.13 -16.96
C PHE A 167 12.44 11.27 -17.15
N TYR A 168 12.74 11.95 -16.06
CA TYR A 168 13.65 13.09 -16.06
C TYR A 168 14.33 13.23 -14.70
N ARG A 169 15.45 13.96 -14.71
CA ARG A 169 16.35 14.12 -13.55
C ARG A 169 16.76 12.75 -12.98
N LEU A 170 17.01 11.78 -13.86
CA LEU A 170 17.50 10.46 -13.48
C LEU A 170 18.91 10.60 -12.90
N ARG A 171 19.09 10.08 -11.69
CA ARG A 171 20.38 9.95 -11.01
C ARG A 171 20.74 8.48 -10.99
N TRP A 172 21.76 8.11 -11.75
CA TRP A 172 22.16 6.73 -11.91
C TRP A 172 23.13 6.26 -10.84
N GLN A 173 23.03 4.98 -10.52
CA GLN A 173 23.94 4.17 -9.73
C GLN A 173 24.42 3.04 -10.65
N ASN A 174 25.73 2.85 -10.73
CA ASN A 174 26.37 1.79 -11.52
C ASN A 174 25.96 1.83 -13.00
N PHE A 175 25.80 3.03 -13.57
CA PHE A 175 25.51 3.14 -15.00
C PHE A 175 26.68 2.61 -15.82
N GLY A 176 26.37 1.67 -16.71
CA GLY A 176 27.37 1.00 -17.52
C GLY A 176 27.77 -0.38 -17.00
N GLU A 177 27.30 -0.78 -15.84
CA GLU A 177 27.45 -2.14 -15.33
C GLU A 177 26.31 -3.05 -15.84
N PRO A 178 26.43 -4.38 -15.72
CA PRO A 178 25.37 -5.33 -16.11
C PRO A 178 24.01 -5.06 -15.46
N VAL A 179 24.02 -4.41 -14.29
CA VAL A 179 22.84 -3.96 -13.56
C VAL A 179 23.03 -2.49 -13.19
N ALA A 180 22.17 -1.62 -13.72
CA ALA A 180 22.17 -0.20 -13.42
C ALA A 180 20.82 0.23 -12.83
N ARG A 181 20.86 1.19 -11.91
CA ARG A 181 19.66 1.71 -11.24
C ARG A 181 19.63 3.22 -11.34
N ALA A 182 18.45 3.81 -11.51
CA ALA A 182 18.29 5.26 -11.39
C ALA A 182 17.08 5.64 -10.55
N ALA A 183 17.17 6.78 -9.88
CA ALA A 183 16.03 7.44 -9.26
C ALA A 183 15.77 8.80 -9.91
N GLY A 184 14.52 9.17 -10.09
CA GLY A 184 14.15 10.46 -10.65
C GLY A 184 12.66 10.73 -10.57
N TRP A 185 12.14 11.40 -11.59
CA TRP A 185 10.73 11.75 -11.69
C TRP A 185 10.13 11.26 -13.01
N ALA A 186 8.86 10.91 -12.98
CA ALA A 186 8.05 10.55 -14.12
C ALA A 186 6.97 11.61 -14.37
N PHE A 187 6.88 12.06 -15.61
CA PHE A 187 5.71 12.75 -16.14
C PHE A 187 4.74 11.70 -16.66
N LEU A 188 3.58 11.65 -16.02
CA LEU A 188 2.46 10.81 -16.41
C LEU A 188 1.41 11.69 -17.08
N ARG A 189 1.15 11.44 -18.36
CA ARG A 189 -0.04 11.96 -19.04
C ARG A 189 -1.09 10.85 -19.09
N HIS A 190 -2.36 11.18 -18.95
CA HIS A 190 -3.40 10.18 -19.14
C HIS A 190 -3.52 9.84 -20.63
N GLY A 191 -3.39 8.57 -21.00
CA GLY A 191 -3.44 8.07 -22.40
C GLY A 191 -4.83 8.11 -23.06
N CYS A 192 -5.78 8.87 -22.51
CA CYS A 192 -7.13 9.00 -23.01
C CYS A 192 -7.20 10.07 -24.12
N ARG A 193 -7.38 9.64 -25.38
CA ARG A 193 -7.54 10.53 -26.55
C ARG A 193 -8.74 11.49 -26.46
N ARG A 194 -9.70 11.27 -25.55
CA ARG A 194 -10.96 12.04 -25.42
C ARG A 194 -11.14 12.76 -24.09
N CYS A 195 -10.16 12.70 -23.19
CA CYS A 195 -10.29 13.34 -21.88
C CYS A 195 -9.86 14.81 -22.00
N ARG A 196 -10.77 15.73 -21.70
CA ARG A 196 -10.56 17.20 -21.79
C ARG A 196 -9.43 17.68 -20.87
N ASP A 197 -9.15 16.95 -19.80
CA ASP A 197 -8.16 17.34 -18.80
C ASP A 197 -6.88 16.49 -18.90
N LYS A 198 -5.87 17.04 -19.56
CA LYS A 198 -4.51 16.49 -19.62
C LYS A 198 -3.82 16.67 -18.26
N VAL A 199 -4.29 15.97 -17.23
CA VAL A 199 -3.70 16.07 -15.89
C VAL A 199 -2.29 15.48 -15.92
N VAL A 200 -1.28 16.35 -15.80
CA VAL A 200 0.12 15.94 -15.68
C VAL A 200 0.41 15.70 -14.21
N ARG A 201 0.74 14.46 -13.88
CA ARG A 201 1.20 14.11 -12.53
C ARG A 201 2.69 13.82 -12.52
N ARG A 202 3.33 14.16 -11.40
CA ARG A 202 4.76 13.93 -11.14
C ARG A 202 4.91 12.84 -10.10
N ALA A 203 5.15 11.62 -10.55
CA ALA A 203 5.50 10.51 -9.66
C ALA A 203 7.03 10.42 -9.52
N ARG A 204 7.52 9.98 -8.37
CA ARG A 204 8.89 9.46 -8.24
C ARG A 204 9.00 8.20 -9.09
N VAL A 205 10.14 8.02 -9.74
CA VAL A 205 10.45 6.79 -10.47
C VAL A 205 11.76 6.19 -10.00
N VAL A 206 11.79 4.88 -9.88
CA VAL A 206 13.02 4.08 -9.83
C VAL A 206 13.09 3.25 -11.10
N VAL A 207 14.20 3.33 -11.82
CA VAL A 207 14.46 2.59 -13.05
C VAL A 207 15.54 1.55 -12.79
N TYR A 208 15.38 0.36 -13.37
CA TYR A 208 16.36 -0.71 -13.38
C TYR A 208 16.64 -1.10 -14.83
N LEU A 209 17.92 -1.21 -15.15
CA LEU A 209 18.42 -1.75 -16.40
C LEU A 209 19.24 -3.00 -16.09
N ASN A 210 18.97 -4.08 -16.80
CA ASN A 210 19.70 -5.34 -16.69
C ASN A 210 20.11 -5.85 -18.07
N GLU A 211 21.05 -6.79 -18.08
CA GLU A 211 21.52 -7.50 -19.28
C GLU A 211 22.12 -6.55 -20.30
N LEU A 212 23.27 -5.99 -19.93
CA LEU A 212 24.06 -5.13 -20.80
C LEU A 212 24.77 -5.95 -21.89
N THR A 213 24.43 -5.66 -23.14
CA THR A 213 25.06 -6.21 -24.33
C THR A 213 25.73 -5.07 -25.12
N PRO A 214 27.01 -5.20 -25.49
CA PRO A 214 27.66 -4.26 -26.40
C PRO A 214 27.12 -4.43 -27.83
N GLN A 215 26.80 -3.33 -28.50
CA GLN A 215 26.38 -3.32 -29.91
C GLN A 215 27.08 -2.18 -30.65
N GLY A 216 28.26 -2.46 -31.23
CA GLY A 216 29.12 -1.42 -31.80
C GLY A 216 29.57 -0.43 -30.72
N ASP A 217 29.42 0.87 -30.98
CA ASP A 217 29.72 1.95 -30.04
C ASP A 217 28.61 2.20 -28.99
N HIS A 218 27.63 1.30 -28.91
CA HIS A 218 26.46 1.43 -28.04
C HIS A 218 26.43 0.36 -26.95
N ARG A 219 25.89 0.75 -25.80
CA ARG A 219 25.50 -0.14 -24.70
C ARG A 219 23.99 -0.34 -24.76
N VAL A 220 23.57 -1.59 -24.93
CA VAL A 220 22.16 -1.97 -25.01
C VAL A 220 21.79 -2.78 -23.79
N TYR A 221 20.82 -2.31 -23.01
CA TYR A 221 20.24 -3.10 -21.93
C TYR A 221 18.99 -3.80 -22.45
N LEU A 222 18.91 -5.12 -22.32
CA LEU A 222 17.80 -5.90 -22.86
C LEU A 222 16.56 -5.84 -21.94
N HIS A 223 16.79 -5.66 -20.64
CA HIS A 223 15.74 -5.71 -19.63
C HIS A 223 15.62 -4.37 -18.90
N TYR A 224 14.41 -3.80 -18.97
CA TYR A 224 14.07 -2.53 -18.37
C TYR A 224 12.88 -2.71 -17.41
N ARG A 225 13.00 -2.16 -16.21
CA ARG A 225 11.93 -2.19 -15.19
C ARG A 225 11.84 -0.83 -14.54
N TYR A 226 10.62 -0.44 -14.15
CA TYR A 226 10.46 0.76 -13.35
C TYR A 226 9.36 0.64 -12.30
N GLU A 227 9.53 1.40 -11.24
CA GLU A 227 8.59 1.56 -10.15
C GLU A 227 8.20 3.03 -10.06
N LEU A 228 6.91 3.31 -10.11
CA LEU A 228 6.32 4.62 -9.87
C LEU A 228 5.78 4.69 -8.45
N ARG A 229 6.08 5.79 -7.76
CA ARG A 229 5.53 6.14 -6.45
C ARG A 229 5.09 7.59 -6.50
N GLY A 230 3.88 7.92 -6.07
CA GLY A 230 3.36 9.28 -6.27
C GLY A 230 2.15 9.27 -7.19
N PRO A 231 1.56 10.43 -7.52
CA PRO A 231 0.24 10.50 -8.15
C PRO A 231 0.21 9.79 -9.51
N ILE A 232 -0.43 8.61 -9.56
CA ILE A 232 -0.63 7.85 -10.79
C ILE A 232 -2.07 8.06 -11.24
N PRO A 233 -2.30 8.54 -12.48
CA PRO A 233 -3.65 8.65 -13.01
C PRO A 233 -4.34 7.27 -13.09
N PRO A 234 -5.62 7.16 -12.72
CA PRO A 234 -6.41 5.95 -12.96
C PRO A 234 -6.32 5.51 -14.43
N GLY A 235 -6.23 4.20 -14.67
CA GLY A 235 -6.14 3.63 -16.02
C GLY A 235 -4.78 3.81 -16.71
N PHE A 236 -3.73 4.24 -15.99
CA PHE A 236 -2.37 4.21 -16.50
C PHE A 236 -1.94 2.76 -16.83
N SER A 237 -1.52 2.54 -18.09
CA SER A 237 -1.13 1.20 -18.56
C SER A 237 0.19 0.77 -17.93
N ARG A 238 0.15 -0.32 -17.15
CA ARG A 238 1.30 -0.89 -16.44
C ARG A 238 2.12 -1.87 -17.28
N SER A 239 1.72 -2.09 -18.54
CA SER A 239 2.39 -2.99 -19.47
C SER A 239 2.94 -2.22 -20.67
N GLY A 240 4.17 -2.55 -21.05
CA GLY A 240 4.82 -2.00 -22.22
C GLY A 240 5.89 -2.96 -22.72
N GLY A 241 5.91 -3.22 -24.02
CA GLY A 241 7.11 -3.58 -24.74
C GLY A 241 7.36 -2.49 -25.77
N GLY A 242 8.62 -2.08 -25.99
CA GLY A 242 8.96 -1.21 -27.12
C GLY A 242 10.17 -0.31 -26.94
N LEU A 243 10.88 -0.13 -28.05
CA LEU A 243 12.12 0.62 -28.28
C LEU A 243 12.11 2.06 -27.74
N LEU A 244 13.30 2.49 -27.31
CA LEU A 244 13.66 3.87 -27.03
C LEU A 244 14.28 4.52 -28.27
N GLU A 245 13.85 5.75 -28.57
CA GLU A 245 14.57 6.70 -29.43
C GLU A 245 15.44 7.62 -28.57
#